data_AF-A0A2V8U0W6-F1
#
_entry.id   AF-A0A2V8U0W6-F1
#
_cell.length_a   1.000
_cell.length_b   1.000
_cell.length_c   1.000
_cell.angle_alpha   90.00
_cell.angle_beta   90.00
_cell.angle_gamma   90.00
#
_symmetry.space_group_name_H-M   'P 1'
#
loop_
_entity.id
_entity.type
_entity.pdbx_description
1 polymer ?
#
loop_
_entity_poly.entity_id
_entity_poly.type
_entity_poly.pdbx_seq_one_letter_code
_entity_poly.pdbx_strand_id
1 'polypeptide(L)'
;MEFSADIFVLRPRDPAKGNGTALLEISNRGGKGMVGMFDLGQGRELRAAQDFGDALLFEAGYTLVWVGWEFDVPDRPGILKLYAPVIQGLTGLVRSEIVVEKRATSASLGDRAQIPYAVADPDSATLTVRDRATSPRTTIPRGEWRFSADGAHAEYDAGFEPGRIYEVVYKAKDPALVGLGPTAIRDYMSYMKQRGEAKRAIGFGTSQSGRFLRTFLYYGFNADEQGRQVFDGLWAHVAGAGRGSFNHRFAQPSRDGHALLNIFYPTDIFPFTDEPETDAGVTDGILANAIKSKTVPKIFYTNGSYEYWGRAASLIHTTPDGKKDAAPAPNTRIYFLAGTQHGANAQPVRTVTQNRPNPADYRFAMRALLAAMNAWITDGTPPPDSRIPRIGKDELAARGALAFPKIPGIAMPKEPYFAWHLDFGPEFRTKGIVAFEPPKVGKPFPILLPQVDRDGNEISGIRLPEQVVPLATYTGWNLRDPKIGAPDVIYNMVGSMIPFAKNRTEREKSTDPRPSIEERYHGRDEYLRKVDAAAQALVRDRLLLARDASKVTEKAGARWDSLMNSGEER
;
A
#
# COMPACT_ATOMS: atom_id res chain seq x y z
N MET A 1 -11.32 -28.78 11.48
CA MET A 1 -11.24 -27.40 11.99
C MET A 1 -12.38 -26.66 11.33
N GLU A 2 -13.28 -26.07 12.12
CA GLU A 2 -14.44 -25.33 11.62
C GLU A 2 -14.23 -23.84 11.91
N PHE A 3 -14.60 -22.98 10.96
CA PHE A 3 -14.57 -21.52 11.09
C PHE A 3 -15.66 -20.92 10.20
N SER A 4 -15.98 -19.65 10.40
CA SER A 4 -16.91 -18.91 9.55
C SER A 4 -16.35 -17.53 9.19
N ALA A 5 -16.90 -16.93 8.15
CA ALA A 5 -16.54 -15.60 7.67
C ALA A 5 -17.78 -14.90 7.13
N ASP A 6 -17.80 -13.57 7.25
CA ASP A 6 -18.80 -12.76 6.57
C ASP A 6 -18.57 -12.77 5.06
N ILE A 7 -19.65 -12.72 4.28
CA ILE A 7 -19.61 -12.70 2.82
C ILE A 7 -20.54 -11.61 2.31
N PHE A 8 -20.07 -10.85 1.33
CA PHE A 8 -20.87 -9.87 0.61
C PHE A 8 -20.67 -10.05 -0.90
N VAL A 9 -21.76 -10.22 -1.64
CA VAL A 9 -21.71 -10.44 -3.09
C VAL A 9 -22.73 -9.56 -3.80
N LEU A 10 -22.28 -8.85 -4.83
CA LEU A 10 -23.15 -8.15 -5.77
C LEU A 10 -22.97 -8.78 -7.15
N ARG A 11 -24.08 -9.18 -7.77
CA ARG A 11 -24.05 -9.83 -9.09
C ARG A 11 -25.21 -9.35 -9.97
N PRO A 12 -25.07 -9.43 -11.31
CA PRO A 12 -26.17 -9.18 -12.22
C PRO A 12 -27.39 -10.03 -11.88
N ARG A 13 -28.58 -9.41 -11.83
CA ARG A 13 -29.85 -10.12 -11.61
C ARG A 13 -30.16 -11.09 -12.76
N ASP A 14 -29.82 -10.68 -13.97
CA ASP A 14 -29.84 -11.51 -15.17
C ASP A 14 -28.42 -12.07 -15.39
N PRO A 15 -28.19 -13.39 -15.15
CA PRO A 15 -26.87 -13.99 -15.32
C PRO A 15 -26.32 -13.88 -16.74
N ALA A 16 -27.17 -13.72 -17.77
CA ALA A 16 -26.74 -13.55 -19.15
C ALA A 16 -26.00 -12.21 -19.38
N LYS A 17 -26.16 -11.24 -18.47
CA LYS A 17 -25.43 -9.96 -18.49
C LYS A 17 -24.10 -10.02 -17.75
N GLY A 18 -23.76 -11.16 -17.14
CA GLY A 18 -22.46 -11.36 -16.50
C GLY A 18 -21.35 -11.60 -17.51
N ASN A 19 -20.17 -11.02 -17.29
CA ASN A 19 -18.98 -11.27 -18.11
C ASN A 19 -18.28 -12.60 -17.74
N GLY A 20 -18.79 -13.31 -16.72
CA GLY A 20 -18.25 -14.58 -16.23
C GLY A 20 -17.03 -14.44 -15.32
N THR A 21 -16.60 -13.23 -14.99
CA THR A 21 -15.47 -12.94 -14.10
C THR A 21 -15.98 -12.41 -12.75
N ALA A 22 -15.56 -13.08 -11.66
CA ALA A 22 -15.71 -12.54 -10.32
C ALA A 22 -14.49 -11.66 -9.98
N LEU A 23 -14.74 -10.41 -9.59
CA LEU A 23 -13.75 -9.53 -9.00
C LEU A 23 -13.90 -9.61 -7.49
N LEU A 24 -12.95 -10.27 -6.82
CA LEU A 24 -12.89 -10.32 -5.37
C LEU A 24 -11.91 -9.26 -4.86
N GLU A 25 -12.37 -8.39 -3.97
CA GLU A 25 -11.47 -7.55 -3.17
C GLU A 25 -11.16 -8.28 -1.87
N ILE A 26 -9.88 -8.40 -1.58
CA ILE A 26 -9.42 -8.74 -0.24
C ILE A 26 -9.68 -7.50 0.63
N SER A 27 -10.72 -7.56 1.45
CA SER A 27 -11.18 -6.43 2.27
C SER A 27 -10.06 -5.88 3.14
N ASN A 28 -9.69 -4.62 2.95
CA ASN A 28 -8.71 -3.96 3.82
C ASN A 28 -9.38 -3.66 5.17
N ARG A 29 -9.00 -4.40 6.22
CA ARG A 29 -9.58 -4.32 7.57
C ARG A 29 -11.11 -4.42 7.56
N GLY A 30 -11.63 -5.34 6.76
CA GLY A 30 -13.07 -5.62 6.61
C GLY A 30 -13.86 -4.59 5.79
N GLY A 31 -13.22 -3.54 5.26
CA GLY A 31 -13.84 -2.56 4.38
C GLY A 31 -14.13 -3.08 2.96
N LYS A 32 -14.83 -2.27 2.16
CA LYS A 32 -15.21 -2.54 0.76
C LYS A 32 -14.79 -1.37 -0.14
N GLY A 33 -13.52 -1.31 -0.54
CA GLY A 33 -12.91 -0.18 -1.23
C GLY A 33 -12.96 -0.21 -2.76
N MET A 34 -13.23 -1.36 -3.40
CA MET A 34 -13.13 -1.52 -4.86
C MET A 34 -14.09 -0.61 -5.63
N VAL A 35 -15.26 -0.30 -5.07
CA VAL A 35 -16.25 0.61 -5.71
C VAL A 35 -15.69 2.04 -5.77
N GLY A 36 -15.04 2.50 -4.71
CA GLY A 36 -14.35 3.80 -4.71
C GLY A 36 -13.14 3.86 -5.65
N MET A 37 -12.50 2.71 -5.89
CA MET A 37 -11.36 2.57 -6.80
C MET A 37 -11.79 2.57 -8.27
N PHE A 38 -12.75 1.71 -8.64
CA PHE A 38 -13.07 1.44 -10.05
C PHE A 38 -14.33 2.14 -10.54
N ASP A 39 -15.35 2.33 -9.70
CA ASP A 39 -16.59 3.03 -10.09
C ASP A 39 -16.60 4.50 -9.66
N LEU A 40 -15.53 4.97 -8.99
CA LEU A 40 -15.43 6.33 -8.43
C LEU A 40 -16.55 6.65 -7.42
N GLY A 41 -17.16 5.63 -6.83
CA GLY A 41 -18.21 5.76 -5.82
C GLY A 41 -17.69 6.15 -4.43
N GLN A 42 -18.61 6.38 -3.50
CA GLN A 42 -18.29 6.80 -2.12
C GLN A 42 -19.03 5.97 -1.06
N GLY A 43 -19.92 5.05 -1.48
CA GLY A 43 -20.70 4.25 -0.54
C GLY A 43 -19.87 3.18 0.15
N ARG A 44 -20.11 2.97 1.44
CA ARG A 44 -19.46 1.93 2.25
C ARG A 44 -20.35 0.72 2.50
N GLU A 45 -21.67 0.95 2.56
CA GLU A 45 -22.67 -0.09 2.75
C GLU A 45 -23.12 -0.73 1.44
N LEU A 46 -22.98 -0.01 0.31
CA LEU A 46 -23.30 -0.48 -1.04
C LEU A 46 -24.75 -0.98 -1.18
N ARG A 47 -25.71 -0.17 -0.70
CA ARG A 47 -27.14 -0.50 -0.64
C ARG A 47 -28.02 0.35 -1.56
N ALA A 48 -27.50 1.46 -2.09
CA ALA A 48 -28.25 2.37 -2.95
C ALA A 48 -27.45 2.76 -4.21
N ALA A 49 -28.14 3.12 -5.29
CA ALA A 49 -27.50 3.45 -6.58
C ALA A 49 -26.40 4.53 -6.47
N GLN A 50 -26.62 5.54 -5.62
CA GLN A 50 -25.67 6.62 -5.34
C GLN A 50 -24.32 6.15 -4.76
N ASP A 51 -24.27 4.94 -4.19
CA ASP A 51 -23.05 4.38 -3.62
C ASP A 51 -22.01 4.04 -4.69
N PHE A 52 -22.47 3.78 -5.92
CA PHE A 52 -21.70 3.16 -7.00
C PHE A 52 -21.14 4.11 -8.04
N GLY A 53 -21.12 5.43 -7.79
CA GLY A 53 -20.48 6.40 -8.68
C GLY A 53 -20.97 6.29 -10.13
N ASP A 54 -20.08 5.91 -11.07
CA ASP A 54 -20.42 5.71 -12.48
C ASP A 54 -20.64 4.25 -12.91
N ALA A 55 -20.69 3.32 -11.95
CA ALA A 55 -21.08 1.91 -12.12
C ALA A 55 -20.35 1.13 -13.22
N LEU A 56 -19.11 1.52 -13.55
CA LEU A 56 -18.27 0.87 -14.56
C LEU A 56 -18.22 -0.66 -14.42
N LEU A 57 -18.03 -1.15 -13.20
CA LEU A 57 -17.93 -2.58 -12.90
C LEU A 57 -19.22 -3.34 -13.26
N PHE A 58 -20.39 -2.74 -13.02
CA PHE A 58 -21.68 -3.35 -13.33
C PHE A 58 -21.99 -3.29 -14.83
N GLU A 59 -21.67 -2.17 -15.49
CA GLU A 59 -21.77 -2.06 -16.95
C GLU A 59 -20.86 -3.09 -17.66
N ALA A 60 -19.69 -3.38 -17.08
CA ALA A 60 -18.78 -4.40 -17.56
C ALA A 60 -19.20 -5.85 -17.18
N GLY A 61 -20.26 -6.02 -16.39
CA GLY A 61 -20.84 -7.33 -16.06
C GLY A 61 -20.09 -8.14 -15.00
N TYR A 62 -19.26 -7.52 -14.15
CA TYR A 62 -18.55 -8.26 -13.09
C TYR A 62 -19.51 -8.75 -12.00
N THR A 63 -19.17 -9.88 -11.39
CA THR A 63 -19.66 -10.23 -10.04
C THR A 63 -18.66 -9.71 -9.02
N LEU A 64 -19.09 -8.87 -8.08
CA LEU A 64 -18.26 -8.27 -7.05
C LEU A 64 -18.36 -9.08 -5.76
N VAL A 65 -17.21 -9.43 -5.19
CA VAL A 65 -17.13 -10.34 -4.05
C VAL A 65 -16.23 -9.76 -2.96
N TRP A 66 -16.68 -9.91 -1.71
CA TRP A 66 -15.88 -9.67 -0.52
C TRP A 66 -16.10 -10.81 0.47
N VAL A 67 -15.03 -11.21 1.13
CA VAL A 67 -15.03 -12.26 2.15
C VAL A 67 -14.22 -11.77 3.34
N GLY A 68 -14.79 -11.90 4.54
CA GLY A 68 -14.10 -11.63 5.79
C GLY A 68 -12.91 -12.58 5.97
N TRP A 69 -11.72 -12.02 6.17
CA TRP A 69 -10.48 -12.80 6.31
C TRP A 69 -9.64 -12.37 7.51
N GLU A 70 -9.83 -11.14 8.00
CA GLU A 70 -9.13 -10.58 9.16
C GLU A 70 -9.96 -10.82 10.42
N PHE A 71 -9.34 -11.35 11.47
CA PHE A 71 -10.03 -11.79 12.69
C PHE A 71 -10.03 -10.70 13.78
N ASP A 72 -9.06 -9.80 13.78
CA ASP A 72 -8.82 -8.78 14.80
C ASP A 72 -9.50 -7.44 14.48
N VAL A 73 -10.35 -7.38 13.45
CA VAL A 73 -11.18 -6.20 13.18
C VAL A 73 -12.21 -6.00 14.31
N PRO A 74 -12.44 -4.74 14.76
CA PRO A 74 -13.45 -4.43 15.76
C PRO A 74 -14.85 -4.63 15.18
N ASP A 75 -15.78 -5.04 16.04
CA ASP A 75 -17.18 -5.24 15.63
C ASP A 75 -17.84 -3.88 15.39
N ARG A 76 -18.10 -3.56 14.12
CA ARG A 76 -18.70 -2.30 13.65
C ARG A 76 -19.58 -2.55 12.43
N PRO A 77 -20.64 -1.75 12.21
CA PRO A 77 -21.48 -1.89 11.01
C PRO A 77 -20.66 -1.83 9.72
N GLY A 78 -20.97 -2.75 8.79
CA GLY A 78 -20.38 -2.76 7.45
C GLY A 78 -18.97 -3.37 7.33
N ILE A 79 -18.37 -3.80 8.44
CA ILE A 79 -17.05 -4.46 8.48
C ILE A 79 -17.22 -5.97 8.37
N LEU A 80 -16.50 -6.59 7.43
CA LEU A 80 -16.46 -8.04 7.23
C LEU A 80 -15.34 -8.67 8.06
N LYS A 81 -15.62 -9.78 8.74
CA LYS A 81 -14.70 -10.42 9.68
C LYS A 81 -14.58 -11.93 9.44
N LEU A 82 -13.42 -12.45 9.82
CA LEU A 82 -13.21 -13.89 10.01
C LEU A 82 -13.45 -14.24 11.47
N TYR A 83 -14.30 -15.24 11.72
CA TYR A 83 -14.49 -15.82 13.04
C TYR A 83 -13.52 -16.98 13.23
N ALA A 84 -12.27 -16.64 13.52
CA ALA A 84 -11.18 -17.60 13.69
C ALA A 84 -11.25 -18.30 15.06
N PRO A 85 -11.04 -19.63 15.14
CA PRO A 85 -10.85 -20.33 16.40
C PRO A 85 -9.64 -19.78 17.17
N VAL A 86 -9.76 -19.80 18.50
CA VAL A 86 -8.72 -19.36 19.44
C VAL A 86 -8.11 -20.57 20.15
N ILE A 87 -6.79 -20.63 20.21
CA ILE A 87 -6.06 -21.74 20.86
C ILE A 87 -5.85 -21.43 22.35
N GLN A 88 -6.76 -21.94 23.19
CA GLN A 88 -6.77 -21.71 24.64
C GLN A 88 -5.50 -22.22 25.34
N GLY A 89 -4.98 -21.46 26.28
CA GLY A 89 -3.84 -21.78 27.14
C GLY A 89 -2.47 -21.60 26.48
N LEU A 90 -2.40 -21.33 25.18
CA LEU A 90 -1.14 -21.09 24.49
C LEU A 90 -0.64 -19.67 24.74
N THR A 91 0.63 -19.53 25.12
CA THR A 91 1.26 -18.23 25.36
C THR A 91 2.44 -17.98 24.42
N GLY A 92 2.81 -16.71 24.24
CA GLY A 92 3.97 -16.31 23.44
C GLY A 92 4.25 -14.82 23.52
N LEU A 93 5.42 -14.41 23.03
CA LEU A 93 5.81 -13.00 23.02
C LEU A 93 5.05 -12.24 21.92
N VAL A 94 4.60 -11.04 22.26
CA VAL A 94 4.02 -10.05 21.35
C VAL A 94 4.69 -8.71 21.60
N ARG A 95 4.91 -7.98 20.52
CA ARG A 95 5.33 -6.59 20.54
C ARG A 95 4.18 -5.70 20.09
N SER A 96 3.99 -4.57 20.74
CA SER A 96 3.17 -3.45 20.26
C SER A 96 4.02 -2.19 20.16
N GLU A 97 4.05 -1.58 18.99
CA GLU A 97 4.63 -0.26 18.78
C GLU A 97 3.55 0.83 18.88
N ILE A 98 3.86 1.88 19.64
CA ILE A 98 2.99 3.03 19.92
C ILE A 98 3.68 4.28 19.39
N VAL A 99 2.98 4.97 18.49
CA VAL A 99 3.36 6.29 17.97
C VAL A 99 2.12 7.17 18.02
N VAL A 100 2.27 8.39 18.53
CA VAL A 100 1.16 9.33 18.67
C VAL A 100 1.43 10.61 17.90
N GLU A 101 0.37 11.28 17.45
CA GLU A 101 0.46 12.62 16.85
C GLU A 101 0.20 13.74 17.86
N LYS A 102 -0.40 13.37 19.00
CA LYS A 102 -0.64 14.25 20.15
C LYS A 102 -0.26 13.50 21.41
N ARG A 103 0.23 14.22 22.41
CA ARG A 103 0.55 13.62 23.70
C ARG A 103 -0.68 12.89 24.24
N ALA A 104 -0.49 11.64 24.69
CA ALA A 104 -1.55 10.80 25.24
C ALA A 104 -1.01 10.00 26.43
N THR A 105 -1.82 9.75 27.44
CA THR A 105 -1.43 8.94 28.61
C THR A 105 -1.89 7.48 28.48
N SER A 106 -2.63 7.14 27.44
CA SER A 106 -3.08 5.79 27.13
C SER A 106 -2.97 5.53 25.63
N ALA A 107 -2.55 4.32 25.26
CA ALA A 107 -2.44 3.89 23.88
C ALA A 107 -2.75 2.39 23.74
N SER A 108 -3.43 2.03 22.65
CA SER A 108 -3.82 0.64 22.36
C SER A 108 -2.58 -0.26 22.16
N LEU A 109 -2.68 -1.51 22.62
CA LEU A 109 -1.73 -2.57 22.29
C LEU A 109 -2.00 -3.18 20.91
N GLY A 110 -3.15 -2.91 20.31
CA GLY A 110 -3.49 -3.30 18.94
C GLY A 110 -2.92 -2.30 17.96
N ASP A 111 -2.53 -2.75 16.77
CA ASP A 111 -2.20 -1.80 15.71
C ASP A 111 -3.42 -0.95 15.37
N ARG A 112 -3.26 0.37 15.39
CA ARG A 112 -4.32 1.33 15.09
C ARG A 112 -5.54 1.13 16.00
N ALA A 113 -6.59 0.52 15.47
CA ALA A 113 -7.86 0.29 16.17
C ALA A 113 -8.28 -1.20 16.19
N GLN A 114 -7.35 -2.11 15.86
CA GLN A 114 -7.61 -3.55 15.92
C GLN A 114 -7.54 -4.09 17.35
N ILE A 115 -8.16 -5.26 17.53
CA ILE A 115 -8.23 -5.96 18.81
C ILE A 115 -6.84 -6.55 19.15
N PRO A 116 -6.23 -6.17 20.28
CA PRO A 116 -4.96 -6.76 20.72
C PRO A 116 -5.13 -8.19 21.23
N TYR A 117 -4.01 -8.90 21.35
CA TYR A 117 -3.99 -10.15 22.12
C TYR A 117 -4.01 -9.87 23.62
N ALA A 118 -4.71 -10.71 24.38
CA ALA A 118 -4.79 -10.56 25.82
C ALA A 118 -3.42 -10.77 26.49
N VAL A 119 -3.11 -9.94 27.49
CA VAL A 119 -1.90 -10.05 28.30
C VAL A 119 -2.00 -11.29 29.21
N ALA A 120 -0.97 -12.12 29.22
CA ALA A 120 -0.87 -13.33 30.03
C ALA A 120 -0.03 -13.12 31.29
N ASP A 121 1.04 -12.33 31.18
CA ASP A 121 1.98 -12.01 32.25
C ASP A 121 2.31 -10.51 32.19
N PRO A 122 1.60 -9.68 32.97
CA PRO A 122 1.80 -8.24 32.95
C PRO A 122 3.09 -7.80 33.66
N ASP A 123 3.66 -8.62 34.55
CA ASP A 123 4.80 -8.23 35.37
C ASP A 123 6.12 -8.39 34.63
N SER A 124 6.19 -9.35 33.70
CA SER A 124 7.34 -9.56 32.82
C SER A 124 7.41 -8.58 31.63
N ALA A 125 6.43 -7.69 31.47
CA ALA A 125 6.35 -6.81 30.32
C ALA A 125 7.33 -5.64 30.39
N THR A 126 7.83 -5.19 29.24
CA THR A 126 8.76 -4.06 29.14
C THR A 126 8.18 -2.98 28.25
N LEU A 127 8.37 -1.71 28.64
CA LEU A 127 8.11 -0.55 27.81
C LEU A 127 9.45 0.15 27.53
N THR A 128 9.73 0.41 26.25
CA THR A 128 10.92 1.18 25.84
C THR A 128 10.52 2.35 24.96
N VAL A 129 11.39 3.36 24.87
CA VAL A 129 11.24 4.52 24.00
C VAL A 129 12.53 4.76 23.20
N ARG A 130 12.38 5.22 21.95
CA ARG A 130 13.48 5.63 21.07
C ARG A 130 13.02 6.72 20.08
N ASP A 131 13.95 7.52 19.59
CA ASP A 131 13.63 8.65 18.69
C ASP A 131 13.67 8.26 17.20
N ARG A 132 14.42 7.20 16.84
CA ARG A 132 14.49 6.65 15.48
C ARG A 132 14.47 5.13 15.49
N ALA A 133 14.22 4.54 14.33
CA ALA A 133 14.26 3.10 14.08
C ALA A 133 15.45 2.40 14.74
N THR A 134 16.65 2.92 14.53
CA THR A 134 17.93 2.33 14.93
C THR A 134 18.55 2.98 16.17
N SER A 135 17.88 3.97 16.78
CA SER A 135 18.35 4.55 18.04
C SER A 135 18.34 3.50 19.16
N PRO A 136 19.29 3.56 20.12
CA PRO A 136 19.24 2.73 21.32
C PRO A 136 17.89 2.90 22.03
N ARG A 137 17.38 1.79 22.56
CA ARG A 137 16.16 1.79 23.38
C ARG A 137 16.47 2.24 24.79
N THR A 138 15.67 3.16 25.31
CA THR A 138 15.67 3.52 26.72
C THR A 138 14.48 2.84 27.40
N THR A 139 14.74 2.10 28.47
CA THR A 139 13.67 1.42 29.23
C THR A 139 12.92 2.43 30.09
N ILE A 140 11.59 2.39 30.05
CA ILE A 140 10.72 3.08 31.01
C ILE A 140 10.50 2.11 32.18
N PRO A 141 10.84 2.49 33.43
CA PRO A 141 10.71 1.61 34.59
C PRO A 141 9.31 1.00 34.72
N ARG A 142 9.24 -0.28 35.07
CA ARG A 142 7.97 -1.03 35.13
C ARG A 142 6.92 -0.40 36.06
N GLY A 143 7.34 0.31 37.11
CA GLY A 143 6.45 1.00 38.05
C GLY A 143 5.86 2.33 37.54
N GLU A 144 6.32 2.86 36.41
CA GLU A 144 5.85 4.15 35.85
C GLU A 144 4.67 3.98 34.87
N TRP A 145 4.37 2.76 34.46
CA TRP A 145 3.32 2.46 33.50
C TRP A 145 2.59 1.16 33.89
N ARG A 146 1.40 0.95 33.33
CA ARG A 146 0.56 -0.21 33.62
C ARG A 146 -0.25 -0.59 32.39
N PHE A 147 -0.82 -1.79 32.41
CA PHE A 147 -1.90 -2.13 31.49
C PHE A 147 -3.23 -1.59 32.02
N SER A 148 -4.12 -1.18 31.12
CA SER A 148 -5.50 -0.85 31.47
C SER A 148 -6.22 -2.07 32.05
N ALA A 149 -7.33 -1.85 32.76
CA ALA A 149 -8.09 -2.94 33.39
C ALA A 149 -8.62 -4.00 32.40
N ASP A 150 -8.91 -3.61 31.15
CA ASP A 150 -9.30 -4.51 30.07
C ASP A 150 -8.11 -5.21 29.38
N GLY A 151 -6.87 -4.87 29.76
CA GLY A 151 -5.64 -5.42 29.18
C GLY A 151 -5.40 -5.03 27.73
N ALA A 152 -6.15 -4.06 27.18
CA ALA A 152 -6.06 -3.67 25.77
C ALA A 152 -5.18 -2.45 25.51
N HIS A 153 -4.81 -1.70 26.55
CA HIS A 153 -4.02 -0.48 26.46
C HIS A 153 -2.81 -0.51 27.40
N ALA A 154 -1.78 0.24 27.02
CA ALA A 154 -0.73 0.68 27.93
C ALA A 154 -1.04 2.09 28.43
N GLU A 155 -1.00 2.28 29.74
CA GLU A 155 -1.18 3.56 30.42
C GLU A 155 0.16 4.03 30.99
N TYR A 156 0.56 5.25 30.64
CA TYR A 156 1.80 5.87 31.06
C TYR A 156 1.50 7.30 31.49
N ASP A 157 1.57 7.59 32.80
CA ASP A 157 1.08 8.85 33.37
C ASP A 157 1.92 10.05 32.91
N ALA A 158 3.23 9.86 32.66
CA ALA A 158 4.06 10.90 32.06
C ALA A 158 3.73 11.11 30.56
N GLY A 159 3.07 10.16 29.91
CA GLY A 159 2.53 10.30 28.56
C GLY A 159 3.47 9.91 27.42
N PHE A 160 2.88 9.35 26.37
CA PHE A 160 3.49 9.10 25.07
C PHE A 160 3.62 10.42 24.30
N GLU A 161 4.82 10.73 23.80
CA GLU A 161 5.14 11.99 23.12
C GLU A 161 5.13 11.84 21.58
N PRO A 162 4.65 12.85 20.84
CA PRO A 162 4.72 12.85 19.38
C PRO A 162 6.14 12.79 18.84
N GLY A 163 6.33 12.06 17.74
CA GLY A 163 7.63 11.91 17.08
C GLY A 163 8.59 10.94 17.76
N ARG A 164 8.14 10.20 18.77
CA ARG A 164 8.90 9.13 19.43
C ARG A 164 8.24 7.79 19.19
N ILE A 165 9.02 6.72 19.31
CA ILE A 165 8.59 5.36 19.11
C ILE A 165 8.64 4.66 20.47
N TYR A 166 7.46 4.31 20.98
CA TYR A 166 7.31 3.54 22.20
C TYR A 166 7.02 2.09 21.83
N GLU A 167 7.52 1.15 22.62
CA GLU A 167 7.43 -0.26 22.31
C GLU A 167 7.18 -1.08 23.57
N VAL A 168 6.04 -1.76 23.60
CA VAL A 168 5.65 -2.69 24.65
C VAL A 168 5.93 -4.10 24.18
N VAL A 169 6.76 -4.84 24.91
CA VAL A 169 6.93 -6.29 24.72
C VAL A 169 6.32 -7.00 25.91
N TYR A 170 5.41 -7.95 25.65
CA TYR A 170 4.67 -8.67 26.68
C TYR A 170 4.39 -10.10 26.26
N LYS A 171 4.13 -10.96 27.25
CA LYS A 171 3.64 -12.32 27.00
C LYS A 171 2.13 -12.26 26.81
N ALA A 172 1.66 -12.62 25.62
CA ALA A 172 0.26 -12.75 25.28
C ALA A 172 -0.24 -14.19 25.45
N LYS A 173 -1.56 -14.36 25.46
CA LYS A 173 -2.24 -15.67 25.49
C LYS A 173 -3.31 -15.79 24.42
N ASP A 174 -3.70 -17.04 24.18
CA ASP A 174 -4.87 -17.43 23.41
C ASP A 174 -4.86 -16.85 21.98
N PRO A 175 -3.87 -17.21 21.14
CA PRO A 175 -3.78 -16.71 19.78
C PRO A 175 -4.90 -17.27 18.89
N ALA A 176 -5.36 -16.45 17.94
CA ALA A 176 -6.25 -16.90 16.87
C ALA A 176 -5.48 -17.71 15.81
N LEU A 177 -6.18 -18.63 15.14
CA LEU A 177 -5.66 -19.32 13.96
C LEU A 177 -5.68 -18.42 12.71
N VAL A 178 -4.72 -17.49 12.65
CA VAL A 178 -4.67 -16.43 11.62
C VAL A 178 -4.59 -16.97 10.18
N GLY A 179 -3.94 -18.12 9.96
CA GLY A 179 -3.82 -18.76 8.65
C GLY A 179 -5.15 -19.21 8.02
N LEU A 180 -6.27 -19.17 8.76
CA LEU A 180 -7.59 -19.41 8.20
C LEU A 180 -8.10 -18.24 7.34
N GLY A 181 -7.54 -17.04 7.45
CA GLY A 181 -7.89 -15.91 6.57
C GLY A 181 -7.62 -16.20 5.09
N PRO A 182 -6.37 -16.52 4.70
CA PRO A 182 -6.05 -17.04 3.36
C PRO A 182 -6.90 -18.24 2.92
N THR A 183 -7.23 -19.13 3.86
CA THR A 183 -8.06 -20.31 3.59
C THR A 183 -9.51 -19.92 3.22
N ALA A 184 -10.12 -18.99 3.95
CA ALA A 184 -11.47 -18.49 3.67
C ALA A 184 -11.59 -17.91 2.24
N ILE A 185 -10.59 -17.13 1.82
CA ILE A 185 -10.53 -16.57 0.46
C ILE A 185 -10.41 -17.68 -0.59
N ARG A 186 -9.46 -18.60 -0.39
CA ARG A 186 -9.20 -19.73 -1.28
C ARG A 186 -10.46 -20.57 -1.49
N ASP A 187 -11.07 -20.98 -0.39
CA ASP A 187 -12.17 -21.95 -0.40
C ASP A 187 -13.43 -21.35 -0.98
N TYR A 188 -13.77 -20.10 -0.63
CA TYR A 188 -14.96 -19.45 -1.18
C TYR A 188 -14.84 -19.23 -2.70
N MET A 189 -13.66 -18.80 -3.18
CA MET A 189 -13.47 -18.60 -4.62
C MET A 189 -13.42 -19.92 -5.39
N SER A 190 -12.81 -20.97 -4.84
CA SER A 190 -12.90 -22.30 -5.44
C SER A 190 -14.35 -22.80 -5.48
N TYR A 191 -15.10 -22.63 -4.38
CA TYR A 191 -16.52 -22.98 -4.31
C TYR A 191 -17.34 -22.26 -5.40
N MET A 192 -17.18 -20.94 -5.56
CA MET A 192 -17.88 -20.17 -6.60
C MET A 192 -17.59 -20.69 -8.01
N LYS A 193 -16.32 -21.00 -8.32
CA LYS A 193 -15.95 -21.58 -9.63
C LYS A 193 -16.57 -22.95 -9.85
N GLN A 194 -16.58 -23.81 -8.82
CA GLN A 194 -17.17 -25.15 -8.90
C GLN A 194 -18.68 -25.15 -9.09
N ARG A 195 -19.37 -24.18 -8.49
CA ARG A 195 -20.82 -23.98 -8.64
C ARG A 195 -21.19 -23.35 -9.99
N GLY A 196 -20.21 -22.95 -10.80
CA GLY A 196 -20.44 -22.25 -12.05
C GLY A 196 -20.91 -20.80 -11.87
N GLU A 197 -20.78 -20.25 -10.66
CA GLU A 197 -21.16 -18.85 -10.36
C GLU A 197 -20.13 -17.85 -10.90
N ALA A 198 -18.90 -18.31 -11.13
CA ALA A 198 -17.87 -17.59 -11.85
C ALA A 198 -17.09 -18.55 -12.76
N LYS A 199 -16.74 -18.11 -13.97
CA LYS A 199 -15.84 -18.87 -14.86
C LYS A 199 -14.38 -18.58 -14.51
N ARG A 200 -14.10 -17.32 -14.15
CA ARG A 200 -12.77 -16.80 -13.81
C ARG A 200 -12.84 -15.93 -12.56
N ALA A 201 -11.72 -15.77 -11.89
CA ALA A 201 -11.60 -14.92 -10.71
C ALA A 201 -10.40 -13.99 -10.80
N ILE A 202 -10.61 -12.72 -10.43
CA ILE A 202 -9.55 -11.73 -10.18
C ILE A 202 -9.53 -11.42 -8.68
N GLY A 203 -8.39 -11.65 -8.03
CA GLY A 203 -8.15 -11.19 -6.66
C GLY A 203 -7.48 -9.81 -6.67
N PHE A 204 -8.11 -8.80 -6.08
CA PHE A 204 -7.60 -7.43 -5.97
C PHE A 204 -7.37 -7.05 -4.51
N GLY A 205 -6.25 -6.39 -4.22
CA GLY A 205 -5.91 -5.95 -2.87
C GLY A 205 -5.17 -4.62 -2.89
N THR A 206 -5.47 -3.76 -1.92
CA THR A 206 -4.88 -2.42 -1.75
C THR A 206 -4.18 -2.33 -0.41
N SER A 207 -2.90 -1.94 -0.41
CA SER A 207 -2.09 -1.69 0.78
C SER A 207 -1.89 -2.96 1.62
N GLN A 208 -2.55 -3.08 2.78
CA GLN A 208 -2.56 -4.30 3.59
C GLN A 208 -2.98 -5.52 2.77
N SER A 209 -4.07 -5.40 2.02
CA SER A 209 -4.60 -6.53 1.28
C SER A 209 -3.86 -6.81 -0.04
N GLY A 210 -3.06 -5.86 -0.53
CA GLY A 210 -2.07 -6.12 -1.58
C GLY A 210 -0.92 -7.01 -1.05
N ARG A 211 -0.42 -6.73 0.16
CA ARG A 211 0.57 -7.58 0.85
C ARG A 211 -0.01 -8.96 1.17
N PHE A 212 -1.30 -9.05 1.48
CA PHE A 212 -2.00 -10.32 1.65
C PHE A 212 -1.89 -11.16 0.38
N LEU A 213 -2.19 -10.60 -0.80
CA LEU A 213 -2.13 -11.35 -2.06
C LEU A 213 -0.70 -11.81 -2.41
N ARG A 214 0.32 -11.00 -2.11
CA ARG A 214 1.73 -11.42 -2.22
C ARG A 214 2.06 -12.59 -1.28
N THR A 215 1.54 -12.54 -0.05
CA THR A 215 1.73 -13.61 0.96
C THR A 215 0.95 -14.88 0.60
N PHE A 216 -0.25 -14.72 0.04
CA PHE A 216 -1.12 -15.78 -0.47
C PHE A 216 -0.42 -16.59 -1.56
N LEU A 217 0.22 -15.90 -2.52
CA LEU A 217 1.05 -16.54 -3.54
C LEU A 217 2.28 -17.23 -2.94
N TYR A 218 3.01 -16.55 -2.06
CA TYR A 218 4.20 -17.11 -1.41
C TYR A 218 3.90 -18.43 -0.69
N TYR A 219 2.78 -18.53 0.02
CA TYR A 219 2.37 -19.76 0.71
C TYR A 219 1.66 -20.79 -0.20
N GLY A 220 1.46 -20.49 -1.49
CA GLY A 220 0.85 -21.42 -2.45
C GLY A 220 -0.68 -21.53 -2.36
N PHE A 221 -1.36 -20.57 -1.73
CA PHE A 221 -2.82 -20.62 -1.56
C PHE A 221 -3.61 -20.45 -2.88
N ASN A 222 -2.94 -20.18 -4.02
CA ASN A 222 -3.63 -20.17 -5.31
C ASN A 222 -3.97 -21.57 -5.85
N ALA A 223 -3.54 -22.63 -5.15
CA ALA A 223 -4.05 -23.99 -5.32
C ALA A 223 -5.04 -24.32 -4.21
N ASP A 224 -6.24 -24.77 -4.57
CA ASP A 224 -7.18 -25.35 -3.62
C ASP A 224 -6.75 -26.74 -3.13
N GLU A 225 -7.53 -27.33 -2.21
CA GLU A 225 -7.19 -28.64 -1.62
C GLU A 225 -7.19 -29.80 -2.62
N GLN A 226 -7.73 -29.59 -3.83
CA GLN A 226 -7.72 -30.54 -4.94
C GLN A 226 -6.70 -30.13 -6.02
N GLY A 227 -5.86 -29.13 -5.75
CA GLY A 227 -4.82 -28.64 -6.67
C GLY A 227 -5.33 -27.76 -7.80
N ARG A 228 -6.57 -27.27 -7.75
CA ARG A 228 -7.16 -26.41 -8.80
C ARG A 228 -6.79 -24.96 -8.55
N GLN A 229 -6.64 -24.21 -9.64
CA GLN A 229 -6.32 -22.79 -9.59
C GLN A 229 -7.50 -21.94 -9.12
N VAL A 230 -7.29 -21.18 -8.05
CA VAL A 230 -8.30 -20.31 -7.41
C VAL A 230 -8.49 -19.02 -8.20
N PHE A 231 -7.44 -18.19 -8.31
CA PHE A 231 -7.44 -16.95 -9.08
C PHE A 231 -6.79 -17.13 -10.44
N ASP A 232 -7.44 -16.62 -11.48
CA ASP A 232 -6.92 -16.55 -12.85
C ASP A 232 -6.10 -15.26 -13.04
N GLY A 233 -6.52 -14.17 -12.39
CA GLY A 233 -5.79 -12.91 -12.26
C GLY A 233 -5.59 -12.50 -10.79
N LEU A 234 -4.46 -11.90 -10.46
CA LEU A 234 -4.16 -11.41 -9.12
C LEU A 234 -3.47 -10.05 -9.18
N TRP A 235 -3.95 -9.10 -8.39
CA TRP A 235 -3.49 -7.72 -8.43
C TRP A 235 -3.21 -7.19 -7.03
N ALA A 236 -1.92 -7.02 -6.72
CA ALA A 236 -1.49 -6.32 -5.51
C ALA A 236 -1.17 -4.84 -5.83
N HIS A 237 -2.01 -3.96 -5.29
CA HIS A 237 -1.86 -2.51 -5.40
C HIS A 237 -1.28 -1.92 -4.12
N VAL A 238 -0.29 -1.03 -4.27
CA VAL A 238 0.41 -0.26 -3.23
C VAL A 238 0.90 -1.10 -2.03
N ALA A 239 1.29 -2.34 -2.31
CA ALA A 239 1.86 -3.25 -1.33
C ALA A 239 3.32 -2.94 -1.00
N GLY A 240 4.01 -2.18 -1.88
CA GLY A 240 5.46 -2.07 -1.86
C GLY A 240 6.12 -3.43 -2.09
N ALA A 241 7.24 -3.66 -1.41
CA ALA A 241 7.91 -4.97 -1.41
C ALA A 241 7.32 -5.96 -0.40
N GLY A 242 6.48 -5.48 0.50
CA GLY A 242 6.04 -6.21 1.68
C GLY A 242 5.25 -7.48 1.41
N ARG A 243 5.40 -8.39 2.36
CA ARG A 243 4.44 -9.41 2.74
C ARG A 243 3.74 -8.93 4.02
N GLY A 244 3.05 -9.80 4.75
CA GLY A 244 2.45 -9.37 6.01
C GLY A 244 2.25 -10.48 7.02
N SER A 245 1.88 -10.04 8.22
CA SER A 245 1.56 -10.88 9.37
C SER A 245 0.21 -11.56 9.18
N PHE A 246 0.16 -12.56 8.29
CA PHE A 246 -1.08 -13.26 7.93
C PHE A 246 -1.04 -14.76 8.22
N ASN A 247 0.13 -15.31 8.57
CA ASN A 247 0.27 -16.72 8.90
C ASN A 247 1.52 -16.97 9.77
N HIS A 248 1.52 -16.42 10.98
CA HIS A 248 2.49 -16.75 12.02
C HIS A 248 1.81 -16.65 13.40
N ARG A 249 2.40 -17.26 14.43
CA ARG A 249 1.84 -17.26 15.79
C ARG A 249 1.78 -15.81 16.32
N PHE A 250 0.65 -15.43 16.90
CA PHE A 250 0.36 -14.06 17.36
C PHE A 250 0.49 -12.97 16.27
N ALA A 251 0.22 -13.31 15.01
CA ALA A 251 0.17 -12.32 13.94
C ALA A 251 -0.93 -11.27 14.17
N GLN A 252 -0.63 -10.01 13.84
CA GLN A 252 -1.61 -8.92 13.73
C GLN A 252 -1.63 -8.44 12.26
N PRO A 253 -2.65 -8.83 11.47
CA PRO A 253 -2.77 -8.49 10.04
C PRO A 253 -2.69 -7.00 9.71
N SER A 254 -3.09 -6.14 10.64
CA SER A 254 -3.09 -4.69 10.51
C SER A 254 -1.70 -4.07 10.41
N ARG A 255 -0.65 -4.72 10.93
CA ARG A 255 0.71 -4.20 10.98
C ARG A 255 1.28 -3.97 9.57
N ASP A 256 1.79 -2.77 9.34
CA ASP A 256 2.51 -2.34 8.13
C ASP A 256 3.71 -1.46 8.47
N GLY A 257 4.89 -1.78 7.92
CA GLY A 257 6.12 -1.03 8.15
C GLY A 257 6.11 0.37 7.54
N HIS A 258 6.56 1.33 8.32
CA HIS A 258 6.69 2.75 7.99
C HIS A 258 7.93 3.36 8.65
N ALA A 259 8.27 4.61 8.32
CA ALA A 259 9.46 5.27 8.84
C ALA A 259 9.50 5.42 10.38
N LEU A 260 8.35 5.54 11.05
CA LEU A 260 8.23 5.60 12.51
C LEU A 260 7.34 4.52 13.13
N LEU A 261 6.60 3.75 12.32
CA LEU A 261 5.54 2.85 12.78
C LEU A 261 5.75 1.43 12.27
N ASN A 262 5.51 0.45 13.14
CA ASN A 262 5.68 -0.99 12.95
C ASN A 262 7.05 -1.35 12.37
N ILE A 263 8.09 -0.68 12.88
CA ILE A 263 9.46 -0.98 12.48
C ILE A 263 9.83 -2.35 13.04
N PHE A 264 10.55 -3.15 12.25
CA PHE A 264 11.01 -4.50 12.60
C PHE A 264 9.89 -5.53 12.85
N TYR A 265 8.67 -5.29 12.37
CA TYR A 265 7.66 -6.37 12.29
C TYR A 265 7.95 -7.28 11.09
N PRO A 266 7.45 -8.53 11.08
CA PRO A 266 7.60 -9.45 9.95
C PRO A 266 6.68 -9.09 8.77
N THR A 267 6.78 -7.87 8.26
CA THR A 267 6.02 -7.38 7.11
C THR A 267 6.87 -7.36 5.85
N ASP A 268 8.09 -6.85 5.90
CA ASP A 268 8.93 -6.66 4.70
C ASP A 268 10.11 -7.63 4.68
N ILE A 269 9.79 -8.93 4.59
CA ILE A 269 10.75 -10.04 4.67
C ILE A 269 11.00 -10.69 3.30
N PHE A 270 12.27 -10.87 2.93
CA PHE A 270 12.71 -11.61 1.74
C PHE A 270 12.02 -12.99 1.63
N PRO A 271 11.58 -13.45 0.44
CA PRO A 271 11.83 -12.88 -0.90
C PRO A 271 10.90 -11.73 -1.29
N PHE A 272 11.36 -10.90 -2.24
CA PHE A 272 10.64 -9.72 -2.74
C PHE A 272 10.19 -9.86 -4.20
N THR A 273 10.96 -10.57 -5.01
CA THR A 273 10.72 -10.84 -6.43
C THR A 273 9.87 -12.10 -6.64
N ASP A 274 9.22 -12.18 -7.81
CA ASP A 274 8.45 -13.36 -8.19
C ASP A 274 9.35 -14.58 -8.43
N GLU A 275 10.40 -14.38 -9.23
CA GLU A 275 11.42 -15.38 -9.52
C GLU A 275 12.44 -15.50 -8.37
N PRO A 276 13.09 -16.67 -8.21
CA PRO A 276 14.04 -16.88 -7.13
C PRO A 276 15.25 -15.94 -7.18
N GLU A 277 15.53 -15.29 -6.07
CA GLU A 277 16.75 -14.53 -5.82
C GLU A 277 17.53 -15.19 -4.67
N THR A 278 18.78 -14.80 -4.45
CA THR A 278 19.58 -15.32 -3.33
C THR A 278 20.03 -14.20 -2.40
N ASP A 279 19.75 -14.34 -1.11
CA ASP A 279 20.15 -13.43 -0.06
C ASP A 279 20.48 -14.19 1.23
N ALA A 280 21.54 -13.79 1.94
CA ALA A 280 21.98 -14.40 3.19
C ALA A 280 22.04 -15.95 3.22
N GLY A 281 22.43 -16.57 2.09
CA GLY A 281 22.52 -18.03 1.96
C GLY A 281 21.19 -18.74 1.69
N VAL A 282 20.13 -18.00 1.43
CA VAL A 282 18.79 -18.49 1.11
C VAL A 282 18.44 -18.12 -0.32
N THR A 283 17.96 -19.09 -1.10
CA THR A 283 17.36 -18.87 -2.42
C THR A 283 15.84 -19.08 -2.35
N ASP A 284 15.05 -18.07 -2.71
CA ASP A 284 13.58 -18.13 -2.64
C ASP A 284 12.92 -17.08 -3.55
N GLY A 285 11.63 -17.27 -3.88
CA GLY A 285 10.85 -16.36 -4.74
C GLY A 285 9.34 -16.44 -4.41
N ILE A 286 8.60 -15.35 -4.64
CA ILE A 286 7.16 -15.29 -4.31
C ILE A 286 6.35 -16.37 -5.05
N LEU A 287 6.75 -16.76 -6.26
CA LEU A 287 5.98 -17.72 -7.07
C LEU A 287 6.44 -19.17 -6.93
N ALA A 288 7.44 -19.48 -6.11
CA ALA A 288 8.02 -20.83 -6.02
C ALA A 288 6.96 -21.93 -5.79
N ASN A 289 6.03 -21.70 -4.86
CA ASN A 289 4.95 -22.65 -4.56
C ASN A 289 3.89 -22.70 -5.67
N ALA A 290 3.49 -21.55 -6.22
CA ALA A 290 2.50 -21.49 -7.30
C ALA A 290 3.00 -22.15 -8.60
N ILE A 291 4.31 -22.08 -8.89
CA ILE A 291 4.95 -22.79 -10.00
C ILE A 291 4.87 -24.31 -9.76
N LYS A 292 5.23 -24.77 -8.56
CA LYS A 292 5.18 -26.19 -8.18
C LYS A 292 3.78 -26.77 -8.29
N SER A 293 2.75 -26.02 -7.88
CA SER A 293 1.34 -26.44 -7.97
C SER A 293 0.72 -26.21 -9.36
N LYS A 294 1.42 -25.58 -10.31
CA LYS A 294 0.90 -25.18 -11.62
C LYS A 294 -0.32 -24.26 -11.54
N THR A 295 -0.33 -23.36 -10.57
CA THR A 295 -1.42 -22.40 -10.32
C THR A 295 -0.91 -20.96 -10.31
N VAL A 296 0.02 -20.61 -11.20
CA VAL A 296 0.51 -19.23 -11.34
C VAL A 296 -0.56 -18.38 -12.05
N PRO A 297 -1.13 -17.34 -11.42
CA PRO A 297 -2.10 -16.47 -12.07
C PRO A 297 -1.41 -15.47 -13.02
N LYS A 298 -2.20 -14.72 -13.78
CA LYS A 298 -1.75 -13.46 -14.36
C LYS A 298 -1.64 -12.40 -13.27
N ILE A 299 -0.51 -11.71 -13.17
CA ILE A 299 -0.21 -10.87 -12.00
C ILE A 299 0.01 -9.42 -12.40
N PHE A 300 -0.67 -8.51 -11.72
CA PHE A 300 -0.30 -7.09 -11.69
C PHE A 300 0.24 -6.68 -10.33
N TYR A 301 1.38 -6.00 -10.36
CA TYR A 301 1.86 -5.18 -9.25
C TYR A 301 1.81 -3.72 -9.65
N THR A 302 1.10 -2.91 -8.88
CA THR A 302 1.06 -1.47 -9.08
C THR A 302 1.50 -0.76 -7.83
N ASN A 303 2.45 0.17 -7.96
CA ASN A 303 2.98 0.95 -6.85
C ASN A 303 3.10 2.42 -7.29
N GLY A 304 2.80 3.35 -6.40
CA GLY A 304 3.00 4.77 -6.61
C GLY A 304 4.37 5.24 -6.11
N SER A 305 4.63 6.54 -6.21
CA SER A 305 5.88 7.13 -5.72
C SER A 305 6.05 6.96 -4.21
N TYR A 306 4.95 6.99 -3.45
CA TYR A 306 5.02 6.74 -2.00
C TYR A 306 5.58 5.35 -1.69
N GLU A 307 5.24 4.31 -2.44
CA GLU A 307 5.69 2.95 -2.11
C GLU A 307 7.19 2.77 -2.35
N TYR A 308 7.81 3.51 -3.28
CA TYR A 308 9.27 3.51 -3.41
C TYR A 308 9.95 4.17 -2.21
N TRP A 309 9.39 5.29 -1.74
CA TRP A 309 9.93 6.03 -0.59
C TRP A 309 9.61 5.41 0.76
N GLY A 310 8.44 4.82 0.91
CA GLY A 310 7.83 4.47 2.19
C GLY A 310 7.54 2.98 2.35
N ARG A 311 7.73 2.15 1.31
CA ARG A 311 7.46 0.70 1.33
C ARG A 311 8.43 -0.14 0.48
N ALA A 312 9.64 0.36 0.27
CA ALA A 312 10.73 -0.38 -0.36
C ALA A 312 10.38 -0.97 -1.74
N ALA A 313 9.49 -0.34 -2.51
CA ALA A 313 8.93 -0.94 -3.74
C ALA A 313 9.96 -1.29 -4.82
N SER A 314 11.16 -0.69 -4.82
CA SER A 314 12.21 -1.08 -5.77
C SER A 314 12.58 -2.57 -5.66
N LEU A 315 12.51 -3.16 -4.46
CA LEU A 315 12.94 -4.54 -4.22
C LEU A 315 12.09 -5.59 -4.95
N ILE A 316 10.92 -5.25 -5.52
CA ILE A 316 10.13 -6.21 -6.31
C ILE A 316 10.69 -6.39 -7.73
N HIS A 317 11.63 -5.54 -8.16
CA HIS A 317 12.22 -5.57 -9.49
C HIS A 317 13.72 -5.18 -9.51
N THR A 318 14.40 -5.27 -8.36
CA THR A 318 15.85 -5.16 -8.26
C THR A 318 16.41 -6.34 -7.49
N THR A 319 17.65 -6.73 -7.75
CA THR A 319 18.35 -7.75 -6.95
C THR A 319 18.40 -7.34 -5.47
N PRO A 320 18.48 -8.29 -4.51
CA PRO A 320 18.54 -7.95 -3.08
C PRO A 320 19.71 -7.04 -2.68
N ASP A 321 20.80 -7.05 -3.45
CA ASP A 321 21.94 -6.14 -3.25
C ASP A 321 21.80 -4.78 -3.96
N GLY A 322 20.67 -4.55 -4.65
CA GLY A 322 20.30 -3.29 -5.29
C GLY A 322 21.17 -2.88 -6.48
N LYS A 323 21.93 -3.82 -7.07
CA LYS A 323 22.88 -3.49 -8.14
C LYS A 323 22.36 -3.73 -9.55
N LYS A 324 21.33 -4.56 -9.72
CA LYS A 324 20.78 -4.92 -11.03
C LYS A 324 19.27 -4.92 -11.02
N ASP A 325 18.70 -4.67 -12.19
CA ASP A 325 17.28 -4.93 -12.44
C ASP A 325 17.02 -6.44 -12.34
N ALA A 326 15.93 -6.82 -11.66
CA ALA A 326 15.39 -8.17 -11.65
C ALA A 326 14.17 -8.20 -12.59
N ALA A 327 14.17 -9.15 -13.54
CA ALA A 327 13.09 -9.24 -14.51
C ALA A 327 11.78 -9.71 -13.85
N PRO A 328 10.63 -9.10 -14.17
CA PRO A 328 9.34 -9.65 -13.79
C PRO A 328 9.16 -11.06 -14.40
N ALA A 329 8.44 -11.93 -13.69
CA ALA A 329 8.06 -13.25 -14.21
C ALA A 329 7.22 -13.11 -15.52
N PRO A 330 7.20 -14.11 -16.42
CA PRO A 330 6.49 -14.01 -17.70
C PRO A 330 5.01 -13.65 -17.59
N ASN A 331 4.35 -14.12 -16.53
CA ASN A 331 2.92 -13.85 -16.23
C ASN A 331 2.70 -12.58 -15.40
N THR A 332 3.73 -11.79 -15.16
CA THR A 332 3.68 -10.59 -14.33
C THR A 332 3.82 -9.33 -15.18
N ARG A 333 3.06 -8.29 -14.82
CA ARG A 333 3.31 -6.90 -15.23
C ARG A 333 3.43 -6.01 -14.00
N ILE A 334 4.39 -5.11 -14.05
CA ILE A 334 4.65 -4.16 -12.96
C ILE A 334 4.45 -2.74 -13.51
N TYR A 335 3.65 -1.95 -12.82
CA TYR A 335 3.35 -0.58 -13.20
C TYR A 335 3.68 0.37 -12.04
N PHE A 336 4.63 1.27 -12.28
CA PHE A 336 4.90 2.41 -11.42
C PHE A 336 3.96 3.56 -11.82
N LEU A 337 3.16 4.05 -10.87
CA LEU A 337 2.28 5.21 -11.03
C LEU A 337 3.05 6.46 -10.59
N ALA A 338 3.58 7.21 -11.56
CA ALA A 338 4.52 8.29 -11.31
C ALA A 338 3.86 9.48 -10.60
N GLY A 339 4.59 10.10 -9.68
CA GLY A 339 4.16 11.28 -8.93
C GLY A 339 2.89 11.09 -8.13
N THR A 340 2.62 9.89 -7.60
CA THR A 340 1.43 9.61 -6.77
C THR A 340 1.78 9.32 -5.32
N GLN A 341 0.87 9.63 -4.42
CA GLN A 341 0.90 9.17 -3.04
C GLN A 341 0.13 7.85 -2.87
N HIS A 342 0.06 7.32 -1.64
CA HIS A 342 -0.49 5.99 -1.34
C HIS A 342 -1.97 5.84 -1.72
N GLY A 343 -2.77 6.89 -1.49
CA GLY A 343 -4.18 6.96 -1.84
C GLY A 343 -4.43 8.01 -2.92
N ALA A 344 -5.30 7.71 -3.87
CA ALA A 344 -5.64 8.60 -4.98
C ALA A 344 -6.48 9.82 -4.55
N ASN A 345 -6.43 10.87 -5.36
CA ASN A 345 -7.39 11.98 -5.36
C ASN A 345 -7.56 12.67 -3.99
N ALA A 346 -6.45 12.90 -3.29
CA ALA A 346 -6.50 13.62 -2.03
C ALA A 346 -6.86 15.10 -2.23
N GLN A 347 -7.54 15.65 -1.23
CA GLN A 347 -7.73 17.09 -1.16
C GLN A 347 -6.40 17.74 -0.77
N PRO A 348 -5.94 18.77 -1.51
CA PRO A 348 -4.64 19.41 -1.31
C PRO A 348 -4.66 20.40 -0.12
N VAL A 349 -5.27 20.01 1.00
CA VAL A 349 -5.39 20.82 2.23
C VAL A 349 -4.32 20.37 3.22
N ARG A 350 -3.42 21.28 3.60
CA ARG A 350 -2.33 20.99 4.55
C ARG A 350 -2.89 20.79 5.96
N THR A 351 -2.53 19.70 6.61
CA THR A 351 -2.96 19.37 7.97
C THR A 351 -1.77 19.15 8.91
N VAL A 352 -1.12 17.99 8.82
CA VAL A 352 -0.03 17.52 9.71
C VAL A 352 1.26 17.25 8.93
N THR A 353 1.36 17.84 7.75
CA THR A 353 2.49 17.73 6.83
C THR A 353 3.04 19.12 6.53
N GLN A 354 4.30 19.19 6.07
CA GLN A 354 4.93 20.46 5.69
C GLN A 354 4.35 21.04 4.40
N ASN A 355 4.03 20.18 3.42
CA ASN A 355 3.43 20.59 2.15
C ASN A 355 1.96 20.14 2.04
N ARG A 356 1.24 20.69 1.07
CA ARG A 356 -0.11 20.23 0.69
C ARG A 356 -0.04 18.78 0.20
N PRO A 357 -0.99 17.91 0.56
CA PRO A 357 -1.07 16.54 0.04
C PRO A 357 -1.12 16.48 -1.49
N ASN A 358 -0.56 15.41 -2.05
CA ASN A 358 -0.52 15.18 -3.48
C ASN A 358 -1.92 14.75 -3.99
N PRO A 359 -2.54 15.50 -4.91
CA PRO A 359 -3.90 15.24 -5.38
C PRO A 359 -4.02 14.21 -6.50
N ALA A 360 -2.92 13.59 -6.95
CA ALA A 360 -2.90 12.76 -8.15
C ALA A 360 -3.96 11.63 -8.11
N ASP A 361 -4.64 11.41 -9.22
CA ASP A 361 -5.76 10.46 -9.30
C ASP A 361 -5.49 9.30 -10.25
N TYR A 362 -4.76 8.31 -9.74
CA TYR A 362 -4.41 7.11 -10.51
C TYR A 362 -5.58 6.15 -10.77
N ARG A 363 -6.78 6.39 -10.21
CA ARG A 363 -7.94 5.49 -10.40
C ARG A 363 -8.30 5.30 -11.87
N PHE A 364 -8.08 6.32 -12.70
CA PHE A 364 -8.32 6.23 -14.14
C PHE A 364 -7.37 5.25 -14.86
N ALA A 365 -6.11 5.16 -14.42
CA ALA A 365 -5.19 4.13 -14.91
C ALA A 365 -5.59 2.75 -14.39
N MET A 366 -6.02 2.65 -13.12
CA MET A 366 -6.50 1.40 -12.53
C MET A 366 -7.71 0.83 -13.29
N ARG A 367 -8.65 1.68 -13.72
CA ARG A 367 -9.82 1.27 -14.54
C ARG A 367 -9.41 0.65 -15.87
N ALA A 368 -8.44 1.26 -16.57
CA ALA A 368 -7.90 0.72 -17.82
C ALA A 368 -7.15 -0.60 -17.60
N LEU A 369 -6.34 -0.69 -16.54
CA LEU A 369 -5.62 -1.91 -16.18
C LEU A 369 -6.59 -3.05 -15.79
N LEU A 370 -7.70 -2.78 -15.10
CA LEU A 370 -8.70 -3.81 -14.83
C LEU A 370 -9.27 -4.41 -16.12
N ALA A 371 -9.63 -3.56 -17.09
CA ALA A 371 -10.09 -4.01 -18.40
C ALA A 371 -9.02 -4.87 -19.10
N ALA A 372 -7.76 -4.46 -19.03
CA ALA A 372 -6.64 -5.21 -19.61
C ALA A 372 -6.39 -6.56 -18.92
N MET A 373 -6.47 -6.62 -17.58
CA MET A 373 -6.38 -7.89 -16.82
C MET A 373 -7.50 -8.84 -17.23
N ASN A 374 -8.74 -8.34 -17.31
CA ASN A 374 -9.88 -9.18 -17.67
C ASN A 374 -9.79 -9.71 -19.11
N ALA A 375 -9.35 -8.90 -20.07
CA ALA A 375 -9.07 -9.38 -21.43
C ALA A 375 -7.99 -10.47 -21.41
N TRP A 376 -6.90 -10.25 -20.66
CA TRP A 376 -5.78 -11.19 -20.60
C TRP A 376 -6.19 -12.58 -20.09
N ILE A 377 -7.05 -12.64 -19.07
CA ILE A 377 -7.54 -13.92 -18.54
C ILE A 377 -8.71 -14.51 -19.33
N THR A 378 -9.38 -13.71 -20.18
CA THR A 378 -10.57 -14.15 -20.92
C THR A 378 -10.21 -14.72 -22.29
N ASP A 379 -9.38 -14.02 -23.06
CA ASP A 379 -9.04 -14.38 -24.44
C ASP A 379 -7.53 -14.34 -24.74
N GLY A 380 -6.70 -14.06 -23.73
CA GLY A 380 -5.25 -14.03 -23.88
C GLY A 380 -4.69 -12.72 -24.42
N THR A 381 -5.52 -11.70 -24.69
CA THR A 381 -5.05 -10.38 -25.14
C THR A 381 -4.08 -9.78 -24.12
N PRO A 382 -2.79 -9.58 -24.46
CA PRO A 382 -1.81 -9.12 -23.49
C PRO A 382 -2.10 -7.67 -23.08
N PRO A 383 -1.91 -7.33 -21.79
CA PRO A 383 -1.96 -5.95 -21.32
C PRO A 383 -0.73 -5.16 -21.82
N PRO A 384 -0.70 -3.83 -21.63
CA PRO A 384 0.52 -3.04 -21.89
C PRO A 384 1.72 -3.61 -21.12
N ASP A 385 2.91 -3.55 -21.70
CA ASP A 385 4.13 -4.00 -21.03
C ASP A 385 4.40 -3.23 -19.74
N SER A 386 5.17 -3.84 -18.84
CA SER A 386 5.59 -3.22 -17.58
C SER A 386 6.15 -1.81 -17.83
N ARG A 387 5.75 -0.88 -16.95
CA ARG A 387 6.23 0.51 -16.94
C ARG A 387 6.84 0.76 -15.56
N ILE A 388 8.14 0.48 -15.44
CA ILE A 388 8.91 0.60 -14.18
C ILE A 388 10.19 1.40 -14.42
N PRO A 389 10.66 2.16 -13.41
CA PRO A 389 12.02 2.71 -13.41
C PRO A 389 13.03 1.56 -13.40
N ARG A 390 14.13 1.69 -14.16
CA ARG A 390 15.21 0.70 -14.20
C ARG A 390 16.59 1.28 -13.89
N ILE A 391 17.43 0.48 -13.24
CA ILE A 391 18.84 0.79 -12.98
C ILE A 391 19.59 0.92 -14.31
N GLY A 392 19.41 -0.04 -15.23
CA GLY A 392 20.09 -0.03 -16.53
C GLY A 392 19.67 1.10 -17.49
N LYS A 393 18.75 1.98 -17.06
CA LYS A 393 18.31 3.17 -17.79
C LYS A 393 18.54 4.47 -17.02
N ASP A 394 19.25 4.42 -15.89
CA ASP A 394 19.45 5.55 -14.97
C ASP A 394 18.14 6.16 -14.44
N GLU A 395 17.06 5.37 -14.42
CA GLU A 395 15.74 5.77 -13.94
C GLU A 395 15.52 5.42 -12.46
N LEU A 396 16.45 4.66 -11.85
CA LEU A 396 16.52 4.38 -10.41
C LEU A 396 17.81 4.94 -9.83
N ALA A 397 17.71 5.62 -8.69
CA ALA A 397 18.85 6.20 -8.00
C ALA A 397 18.79 5.95 -6.49
N ALA A 398 19.96 5.76 -5.87
CA ALA A 398 20.06 5.87 -4.42
C ALA A 398 19.69 7.31 -4.00
N ARG A 399 19.21 7.48 -2.76
CA ARG A 399 18.74 8.78 -2.26
C ARG A 399 19.70 9.94 -2.53
N GLY A 400 21.00 9.75 -2.31
CA GLY A 400 22.02 10.80 -2.51
C GLY A 400 22.24 11.19 -3.98
N ALA A 401 21.85 10.35 -4.94
CA ALA A 401 22.00 10.58 -6.37
C ALA A 401 20.70 11.04 -7.07
N LEU A 402 19.63 11.29 -6.31
CA LEU A 402 18.39 11.82 -6.86
C LEU A 402 18.60 13.27 -7.32
N ALA A 403 18.30 13.56 -8.58
CA ALA A 403 18.50 14.86 -9.22
C ALA A 403 17.40 15.88 -8.88
N PHE A 404 16.88 15.83 -7.66
CA PHE A 404 15.79 16.69 -7.23
C PHE A 404 16.24 18.16 -7.18
N PRO A 405 15.46 19.10 -7.76
CA PRO A 405 15.86 20.49 -7.82
C PRO A 405 15.90 21.13 -6.44
N LYS A 406 16.78 22.12 -6.27
CA LYS A 406 16.85 22.94 -5.04
C LYS A 406 15.67 23.92 -5.01
N ILE A 407 14.50 23.44 -4.60
CA ILE A 407 13.29 24.27 -4.46
C ILE A 407 13.37 25.04 -3.13
N PRO A 408 13.33 26.38 -3.13
CA PRO A 408 13.37 27.20 -1.92
C PRO A 408 12.28 26.81 -0.91
N GLY A 409 12.66 26.67 0.36
CA GLY A 409 11.73 26.30 1.44
C GLY A 409 11.31 24.83 1.49
N ILE A 410 11.79 23.98 0.56
CA ILE A 410 11.45 22.56 0.51
C ILE A 410 12.63 21.72 1.00
N ALA A 411 12.44 21.03 2.12
CA ALA A 411 13.35 20.01 2.60
C ALA A 411 13.01 18.64 1.99
N MET A 412 14.02 17.95 1.47
CA MET A 412 13.85 16.55 1.08
C MET A 412 14.02 15.62 2.29
N PRO A 413 13.38 14.43 2.28
CA PRO A 413 13.64 13.41 3.28
C PRO A 413 15.12 13.02 3.29
N LYS A 414 15.66 12.81 4.49
CA LYS A 414 17.04 12.37 4.67
C LYS A 414 17.23 10.93 4.19
N GLU A 415 16.25 10.08 4.47
CA GLU A 415 16.26 8.66 4.19
C GLU A 415 14.86 8.19 3.74
N PRO A 416 14.77 7.17 2.86
CA PRO A 416 13.53 6.43 2.65
C PRO A 416 13.28 5.44 3.80
N TYR A 417 12.12 4.79 3.77
CA TYR A 417 11.90 3.57 4.55
C TYR A 417 12.76 2.42 4.03
N PHE A 418 13.34 1.64 4.93
CA PHE A 418 14.13 0.45 4.62
C PHE A 418 13.40 -0.83 5.03
N ALA A 419 13.48 -1.86 4.18
CA ALA A 419 13.31 -3.24 4.62
C ALA A 419 14.61 -3.71 5.29
N TRP A 420 14.50 -4.65 6.24
CA TRP A 420 15.64 -5.08 7.08
C TRP A 420 15.80 -6.58 7.07
N HIS A 421 17.04 -7.04 7.24
CA HIS A 421 17.30 -8.44 7.62
C HIS A 421 16.92 -8.60 9.10
N LEU A 422 15.85 -9.34 9.38
CA LEU A 422 15.30 -9.54 10.72
C LEU A 422 15.38 -11.00 11.13
N ASP A 423 15.94 -11.27 12.30
CA ASP A 423 15.95 -12.60 12.93
C ASP A 423 15.00 -12.61 14.12
N PHE A 424 13.88 -13.32 13.94
CA PHE A 424 12.83 -13.55 14.93
C PHE A 424 13.04 -14.85 15.72
N GLY A 425 14.10 -15.61 15.44
CA GLY A 425 14.38 -16.91 16.04
C GLY A 425 14.40 -18.07 15.04
N PRO A 426 14.99 -19.21 15.44
CA PRO A 426 15.26 -20.34 14.56
C PRO A 426 14.01 -21.01 13.98
N GLU A 427 12.87 -20.91 14.67
CA GLU A 427 11.61 -21.53 14.25
C GLU A 427 10.68 -20.58 13.47
N PHE A 428 11.08 -19.33 13.26
CA PHE A 428 10.22 -18.36 12.58
C PHE A 428 9.94 -18.75 11.13
N ARG A 429 10.99 -19.05 10.35
CA ARG A 429 10.82 -19.37 8.92
C ARG A 429 10.05 -20.66 8.69
N THR A 430 10.27 -21.67 9.54
CA THR A 430 9.71 -23.01 9.36
C THR A 430 8.35 -23.20 10.03
N LYS A 431 8.09 -22.52 11.15
CA LYS A 431 6.88 -22.72 11.97
C LYS A 431 6.10 -21.42 12.26
N GLY A 432 6.60 -20.26 11.83
CA GLY A 432 5.97 -18.97 12.15
C GLY A 432 6.03 -18.63 13.63
N ILE A 433 7.01 -19.14 14.36
CA ILE A 433 7.16 -18.88 15.80
C ILE A 433 8.18 -17.75 16.02
N VAL A 434 7.70 -16.61 16.54
CA VAL A 434 8.56 -15.53 17.02
C VAL A 434 9.06 -15.88 18.42
N ALA A 435 10.38 -15.92 18.59
CA ALA A 435 11.09 -16.17 19.84
C ALA A 435 11.88 -14.95 20.33
N PHE A 436 12.24 -14.04 19.42
CA PHE A 436 12.95 -12.80 19.74
C PHE A 436 12.05 -11.59 19.49
N GLU A 437 11.70 -10.87 20.56
CA GLU A 437 11.06 -9.56 20.50
C GLU A 437 11.78 -8.59 21.45
N PRO A 438 12.30 -7.46 20.94
CA PRO A 438 12.43 -7.10 19.52
C PRO A 438 13.34 -8.09 18.76
N PRO A 439 13.20 -8.26 17.43
CA PRO A 439 14.06 -9.16 16.68
C PRO A 439 15.50 -8.67 16.66
N LYS A 440 16.45 -9.56 16.34
CA LYS A 440 17.80 -9.13 16.00
C LYS A 440 17.77 -8.46 14.63
N VAL A 441 18.40 -7.29 14.53
CA VAL A 441 18.37 -6.45 13.33
C VAL A 441 19.72 -6.49 12.64
N GLY A 442 19.73 -6.94 11.38
CA GLY A 442 20.87 -6.90 10.48
C GLY A 442 20.94 -5.62 9.66
N LYS A 443 21.67 -5.67 8.53
CA LYS A 443 21.77 -4.52 7.62
C LYS A 443 20.41 -4.25 6.92
N PRO A 444 20.11 -3.00 6.53
CA PRO A 444 18.97 -2.73 5.67
C PRO A 444 19.23 -3.25 4.26
N PHE A 445 18.16 -3.59 3.52
CA PHE A 445 18.24 -3.78 2.08
C PHE A 445 18.44 -2.40 1.40
N PRO A 446 19.23 -2.32 0.32
CA PRO A 446 19.41 -1.09 -0.44
C PRO A 446 18.10 -0.70 -1.13
N ILE A 447 17.66 0.54 -0.90
CA ILE A 447 16.44 1.09 -1.50
C ILE A 447 16.80 2.10 -2.58
N LEU A 448 16.24 1.90 -3.77
CA LEU A 448 16.37 2.81 -4.90
C LEU A 448 15.07 3.56 -5.15
N LEU A 449 15.19 4.79 -5.59
CA LEU A 449 14.09 5.72 -5.79
C LEU A 449 13.99 6.07 -7.28
N PRO A 450 12.77 6.24 -7.84
CA PRO A 450 12.62 6.68 -9.21
C PRO A 450 13.27 8.05 -9.42
N GLN A 451 14.06 8.19 -10.48
CA GLN A 451 14.72 9.44 -10.84
C GLN A 451 13.70 10.49 -11.29
N VAL A 452 14.06 11.76 -11.12
CA VAL A 452 13.23 12.93 -11.44
C VAL A 452 13.86 13.81 -12.51
N ASP A 453 13.03 14.61 -13.16
CA ASP A 453 13.47 15.66 -14.07
C ASP A 453 13.88 16.94 -13.31
N ARG A 454 14.23 17.99 -14.07
CA ARG A 454 14.57 19.32 -13.53
C ARG A 454 13.45 19.97 -12.71
N ASP A 455 12.22 19.51 -12.87
CA ASP A 455 11.05 20.00 -12.14
C ASP A 455 10.77 19.14 -10.91
N GLY A 456 11.55 18.08 -10.67
CA GLY A 456 11.38 17.17 -9.54
C GLY A 456 10.24 16.17 -9.72
N ASN A 457 9.71 16.00 -10.94
CA ASN A 457 8.70 15.00 -11.26
C ASN A 457 9.36 13.74 -11.84
N GLU A 458 8.84 12.56 -11.52
CA GLU A 458 9.46 11.30 -11.94
C GLU A 458 9.42 11.09 -13.46
N ILE A 459 10.52 10.56 -14.03
CA ILE A 459 10.71 10.47 -15.50
C ILE A 459 10.23 9.16 -16.13
N SER A 460 9.87 8.17 -15.31
CA SER A 460 9.55 6.80 -15.73
C SER A 460 8.19 6.35 -15.18
N GLY A 461 7.73 5.18 -15.62
CA GLY A 461 6.43 4.62 -15.22
C GLY A 461 5.26 5.14 -16.06
N ILE A 462 4.05 4.93 -15.55
CA ILE A 462 2.82 5.51 -16.05
C ILE A 462 2.74 6.94 -15.52
N ARG A 463 2.97 7.91 -16.41
CA ARG A 463 2.87 9.34 -16.11
C ARG A 463 1.48 9.84 -16.51
N LEU A 464 0.63 10.11 -15.51
CA LEU A 464 -0.68 10.73 -15.72
C LEU A 464 -0.51 12.15 -16.31
N PRO A 465 -1.55 12.77 -16.92
CA PRO A 465 -1.38 14.07 -17.57
C PRO A 465 -0.80 15.16 -16.68
N GLU A 466 -1.08 15.15 -15.38
CA GLU A 466 -0.50 16.06 -14.38
C GLU A 466 1.02 15.87 -14.16
N GLN A 467 1.59 14.73 -14.55
CA GLN A 467 3.04 14.47 -14.56
C GLN A 467 3.71 14.89 -15.86
N VAL A 468 3.00 14.84 -16.99
CA VAL A 468 3.52 15.17 -18.32
C VAL A 468 3.37 16.66 -18.62
N VAL A 469 2.31 17.28 -18.11
CA VAL A 469 1.95 18.68 -18.26
C VAL A 469 1.80 19.30 -16.86
N PRO A 470 2.89 19.39 -16.07
CA PRO A 470 2.80 19.72 -14.66
C PRO A 470 2.46 21.19 -14.40
N LEU A 471 1.74 21.42 -13.30
CA LEU A 471 1.55 22.72 -12.64
C LEU A 471 2.28 22.81 -11.29
N ALA A 472 2.88 21.70 -10.86
CA ALA A 472 3.58 21.54 -9.61
C ALA A 472 4.64 20.44 -9.72
N THR A 473 5.52 20.37 -8.73
CA THR A 473 6.24 19.14 -8.40
C THR A 473 5.32 18.27 -7.56
N TYR A 474 5.09 17.04 -7.99
CA TYR A 474 4.30 16.06 -7.25
C TYR A 474 5.23 14.94 -6.79
N THR A 475 5.30 14.73 -5.48
CA THR A 475 6.21 13.72 -4.92
C THR A 475 5.43 12.62 -4.22
N GLY A 476 6.07 11.46 -4.06
CA GLY A 476 5.60 10.37 -3.21
C GLY A 476 5.81 10.59 -1.71
N TRP A 477 6.39 11.70 -1.27
CA TRP A 477 6.76 11.92 0.12
C TRP A 477 6.32 13.30 0.61
N ASN A 478 6.05 13.42 1.90
CA ASN A 478 5.81 14.69 2.57
C ASN A 478 6.38 14.59 3.97
N LEU A 479 7.06 15.62 4.43
CA LEU A 479 7.65 15.60 5.76
C LEU A 479 6.59 15.93 6.82
N ARG A 480 6.80 15.37 8.02
CA ARG A 480 5.94 15.64 9.18
C ARG A 480 5.99 17.14 9.53
N ASP A 481 4.84 17.71 9.88
CA ASP A 481 4.80 19.07 10.44
C ASP A 481 5.53 19.09 11.80
N PRO A 482 6.37 20.09 12.11
CA PRO A 482 7.08 20.17 13.38
C PRO A 482 6.20 20.01 14.62
N LYS A 483 4.92 20.40 14.56
CA LYS A 483 3.98 20.29 15.70
C LYS A 483 3.68 18.85 16.13
N ILE A 484 3.95 17.86 15.28
CA ILE A 484 3.73 16.43 15.59
C ILE A 484 5.06 15.66 15.79
N GLY A 485 6.18 16.38 15.95
CA GLY A 485 7.51 15.81 16.19
C GLY A 485 8.13 15.10 14.97
N ALA A 486 9.45 14.87 15.05
CA ALA A 486 10.27 14.26 13.99
C ALA A 486 10.10 14.90 12.59
N PRO A 487 10.29 16.23 12.45
CA PRO A 487 9.99 16.96 11.21
C PRO A 487 10.85 16.58 10.00
N ASP A 488 11.95 15.84 10.20
CA ASP A 488 12.81 15.37 9.11
C ASP A 488 12.44 13.95 8.62
N VAL A 489 11.35 13.38 9.14
CA VAL A 489 10.85 12.06 8.76
C VAL A 489 9.65 12.18 7.83
N ILE A 490 9.53 11.23 6.88
CA ILE A 490 8.39 11.13 5.97
C ILE A 490 7.12 10.82 6.77
N TYR A 491 6.06 11.57 6.50
CA TYR A 491 4.73 11.29 7.02
C TYR A 491 4.10 10.12 6.26
N ASN A 492 3.47 9.21 7.00
CA ASN A 492 2.95 7.97 6.43
C ASN A 492 1.93 8.26 5.32
N MET A 493 2.14 7.64 4.17
CA MET A 493 1.21 7.55 3.04
C MET A 493 0.90 8.85 2.27
N VAL A 494 1.50 9.99 2.66
CA VAL A 494 1.19 11.30 2.09
C VAL A 494 2.35 11.81 1.24
N GLY A 495 2.03 12.20 0.01
CA GLY A 495 2.96 12.87 -0.91
C GLY A 495 2.81 14.39 -0.86
N SER A 496 3.68 15.11 -1.56
CA SER A 496 3.62 16.57 -1.63
C SER A 496 3.10 17.03 -3.00
N MET A 497 2.29 18.09 -3.01
CA MET A 497 2.12 18.98 -4.15
C MET A 497 2.84 20.30 -3.84
N ILE A 498 3.83 20.64 -4.63
CA ILE A 498 4.63 21.86 -4.50
C ILE A 498 4.42 22.69 -5.77
N PRO A 499 3.48 23.65 -5.77
CA PRO A 499 3.14 24.44 -6.96
C PRO A 499 4.36 25.11 -7.60
N PHE A 500 4.33 25.28 -8.91
CA PHE A 500 5.22 26.23 -9.58
C PHE A 500 4.77 27.66 -9.27
N ALA A 501 5.70 28.61 -9.35
CA ALA A 501 5.35 30.02 -9.37
C ALA A 501 4.36 30.30 -10.52
N LYS A 502 3.43 31.23 -10.32
CA LYS A 502 2.43 31.55 -11.36
C LYS A 502 3.10 32.23 -12.55
N ASN A 503 3.92 33.24 -12.27
CA ASN A 503 4.59 34.08 -13.26
C ASN A 503 6.09 34.24 -12.99
N ARG A 504 6.80 34.83 -13.96
CA ARG A 504 8.24 35.07 -13.87
C ARG A 504 8.62 35.90 -12.64
N THR A 505 7.85 36.93 -12.33
CA THR A 505 8.11 37.82 -11.17
C THR A 505 8.10 37.04 -9.86
N GLU A 506 7.11 36.17 -9.67
CA GLU A 506 7.03 35.30 -8.49
C GLU A 506 8.17 34.28 -8.45
N ARG A 507 8.53 33.67 -9.59
CA ARG A 507 9.65 32.73 -9.72
C ARG A 507 10.98 33.39 -9.32
N GLU A 508 11.27 34.56 -9.86
CA GLU A 508 12.50 35.30 -9.60
C GLU A 508 12.57 35.77 -8.14
N LYS A 509 11.45 36.26 -7.59
CA LYS A 509 11.36 36.68 -6.18
C LYS A 509 11.61 35.52 -5.21
N SER A 510 11.07 34.34 -5.53
CA SER A 510 11.25 33.14 -4.71
C SER A 510 12.57 32.43 -4.98
N THR A 511 13.30 32.78 -6.04
CA THR A 511 14.50 32.09 -6.55
C THR A 511 14.25 30.63 -6.94
N ASP A 512 13.02 30.32 -7.37
CA ASP A 512 12.64 28.98 -7.80
C ASP A 512 13.32 28.64 -9.14
N PRO A 513 14.09 27.54 -9.23
CA PRO A 513 14.75 27.16 -10.47
C PRO A 513 13.78 26.66 -11.56
N ARG A 514 12.55 26.28 -11.18
CA ARG A 514 11.55 25.70 -12.08
C ARG A 514 10.85 26.84 -12.86
N PRO A 515 10.70 26.74 -14.19
CA PRO A 515 9.89 27.70 -14.96
C PRO A 515 8.49 27.88 -14.38
N SER A 516 7.99 29.12 -14.38
CA SER A 516 6.66 29.45 -13.88
C SER A 516 5.56 28.86 -14.77
N ILE A 517 4.31 28.86 -14.32
CA ILE A 517 3.17 28.38 -15.12
C ILE A 517 3.04 29.20 -16.42
N GLU A 518 3.10 30.52 -16.35
CA GLU A 518 3.05 31.40 -17.55
C GLU A 518 4.24 31.22 -18.51
N GLU A 519 5.42 30.84 -17.99
CA GLU A 519 6.59 30.55 -18.84
C GLU A 519 6.47 29.19 -19.57
N ARG A 520 5.55 28.32 -19.14
CA ARG A 520 5.32 26.98 -19.72
C ARG A 520 4.14 26.93 -20.68
N TYR A 521 3.11 27.70 -20.39
CA TYR A 521 1.82 27.64 -21.07
C TYR A 521 1.33 29.07 -21.35
N HIS A 522 1.04 29.35 -22.62
CA HIS A 522 0.40 30.58 -23.09
C HIS A 522 -1.11 30.56 -22.78
N GLY A 523 -1.43 30.41 -21.49
CA GLY A 523 -2.79 30.39 -20.97
C GLY A 523 -3.42 29.01 -20.83
N ARG A 524 -4.65 29.02 -20.28
CA ARG A 524 -5.42 27.84 -19.88
C ARG A 524 -5.73 26.91 -21.05
N ASP A 525 -6.04 27.46 -22.21
CA ASP A 525 -6.44 26.68 -23.39
C ASP A 525 -5.28 25.88 -23.97
N GLU A 526 -4.06 26.45 -23.99
CA GLU A 526 -2.87 25.67 -24.38
C GLU A 526 -2.61 24.55 -23.38
N TYR A 527 -2.67 24.86 -22.08
CA TYR A 527 -2.49 23.85 -21.03
C TYR A 527 -3.47 22.68 -21.21
N LEU A 528 -4.77 22.96 -21.37
CA LEU A 528 -5.79 21.93 -21.53
C LEU A 528 -5.62 21.12 -22.82
N ARG A 529 -5.21 21.76 -23.92
CA ARG A 529 -4.88 21.04 -25.16
C ARG A 529 -3.70 20.08 -24.98
N LYS A 530 -2.67 20.47 -24.22
CA LYS A 530 -1.55 19.58 -23.87
C LYS A 530 -2.00 18.43 -22.96
N VAL A 531 -2.86 18.71 -21.98
CA VAL A 531 -3.44 17.69 -21.09
C VAL A 531 -4.26 16.68 -21.87
N ASP A 532 -5.15 17.13 -22.76
CA ASP A 532 -5.94 16.23 -23.61
C ASP A 532 -5.02 15.37 -24.49
N ALA A 533 -4.02 15.94 -25.15
CA ALA A 533 -3.06 15.17 -25.94
C ALA A 533 -2.35 14.08 -25.11
N ALA A 534 -1.97 14.37 -23.86
CA ALA A 534 -1.39 13.40 -22.94
C ALA A 534 -2.40 12.32 -22.51
N ALA A 535 -3.66 12.69 -22.24
CA ALA A 535 -4.73 11.74 -21.95
C ALA A 535 -4.98 10.80 -23.14
N GLN A 536 -5.09 11.34 -24.36
CA GLN A 536 -5.28 10.54 -25.58
C GLN A 536 -4.10 9.61 -25.86
N ALA A 537 -2.87 9.98 -25.47
CA ALA A 537 -1.72 9.08 -25.55
C ALA A 537 -1.89 7.86 -24.63
N LEU A 538 -2.32 8.08 -23.38
CA LEU A 538 -2.62 6.97 -22.46
C LEU A 538 -3.79 6.10 -22.96
N VAL A 539 -4.79 6.68 -23.63
CA VAL A 539 -5.88 5.92 -24.26
C VAL A 539 -5.33 4.98 -25.35
N ARG A 540 -4.47 5.49 -26.25
CA ARG A 540 -3.82 4.67 -27.29
C ARG A 540 -2.97 3.55 -26.68
N ASP A 541 -2.29 3.83 -25.58
CA ASP A 541 -1.47 2.86 -24.86
C ASP A 541 -2.30 1.87 -24.02
N ARG A 542 -3.63 2.00 -23.97
CA ARG A 542 -4.55 1.23 -23.11
C ARG A 542 -4.26 1.38 -21.61
N LEU A 543 -3.73 2.53 -21.22
CA LEU A 543 -3.44 2.95 -19.84
C LEU A 543 -4.44 4.00 -19.32
N LEU A 544 -5.41 4.40 -20.15
CA LEU A 544 -6.57 5.20 -19.79
C LEU A 544 -7.78 4.72 -20.61
N LEU A 545 -8.97 4.68 -20.04
CA LEU A 545 -10.18 4.39 -20.81
C LEU A 545 -10.59 5.64 -21.60
N ALA A 546 -11.03 5.47 -22.85
CA ALA A 546 -11.50 6.59 -23.67
C ALA A 546 -12.61 7.42 -22.98
N ARG A 547 -13.53 6.74 -22.25
CA ARG A 547 -14.61 7.39 -21.50
C ARG A 547 -14.15 8.26 -20.33
N ASP A 548 -12.91 8.08 -19.87
CA ASP A 548 -12.36 8.78 -18.70
C ASP A 548 -11.51 10.00 -19.10
N ALA A 549 -11.14 10.14 -20.38
CA ALA A 549 -10.25 11.20 -20.87
C ALA A 549 -10.79 12.62 -20.57
N SER A 550 -12.08 12.86 -20.78
CA SER A 550 -12.70 14.15 -20.51
C SER A 550 -12.68 14.52 -19.02
N LYS A 551 -12.96 13.55 -18.12
CA LYS A 551 -12.91 13.75 -16.66
C LYS A 551 -11.50 14.10 -16.19
N VAL A 552 -10.48 13.50 -16.79
CA VAL A 552 -9.07 13.82 -16.49
C VAL A 552 -8.74 15.26 -16.89
N THR A 553 -9.15 15.68 -18.10
CA THR A 553 -8.96 17.05 -18.58
C THR A 553 -9.73 18.08 -17.74
N GLU A 554 -10.97 17.77 -17.32
CA GLU A 554 -11.77 18.62 -16.43
C GLU A 554 -11.07 18.85 -15.09
N LYS A 555 -10.58 17.78 -14.45
CA LYS A 555 -9.85 17.88 -13.18
C LYS A 555 -8.58 18.72 -13.31
N ALA A 556 -7.86 18.57 -14.42
CA ALA A 556 -6.68 19.38 -14.71
C ALA A 556 -7.03 20.87 -14.86
N GLY A 557 -8.17 21.19 -15.49
CA GLY A 557 -8.70 22.55 -15.58
C GLY A 557 -9.06 23.14 -14.21
N ALA A 558 -9.77 22.39 -13.38
CA ALA A 558 -10.07 22.82 -12.01
C ALA A 558 -8.79 23.07 -11.18
N ARG A 559 -7.74 22.27 -11.40
CA ARG A 559 -6.42 22.48 -10.77
C ARG A 559 -5.76 23.77 -11.24
N TRP A 560 -5.78 24.04 -12.55
CA TRP A 560 -5.30 25.30 -13.11
C TRP A 560 -6.00 26.48 -12.45
N ASP A 561 -7.34 26.46 -12.42
CA ASP A 561 -8.15 27.55 -11.88
C ASP A 561 -7.85 27.77 -10.39
N SER A 562 -7.75 26.69 -9.61
CA SER A 562 -7.39 26.78 -8.18
C SER A 562 -6.00 27.40 -7.95
N LEU A 563 -5.00 27.02 -8.74
CA LEU A 563 -3.64 27.54 -8.58
C LEU A 563 -3.52 28.98 -9.06
N MET A 564 -4.08 29.30 -10.23
CA MET A 564 -4.00 30.65 -10.78
C MET A 564 -4.82 31.66 -9.96
N ASN A 565 -6.02 31.27 -9.48
CA ASN A 565 -6.94 32.17 -8.78
C ASN A 565 -6.73 32.25 -7.26
N SER A 566 -5.85 31.43 -6.68
CA SER A 566 -5.53 31.53 -5.25
C SER A 566 -4.90 32.90 -4.92
N GLY A 567 -5.65 33.81 -4.31
CA GLY A 567 -5.11 35.04 -3.73
C GLY A 567 -4.11 34.72 -2.61
N GLU A 568 -3.30 35.70 -2.21
CA GLU A 568 -2.20 35.62 -1.22
C GLU A 568 -2.59 35.06 0.17
N GLU A 569 -2.87 33.77 0.31
CA GLU A 569 -2.83 33.08 1.60
C GLU A 569 -1.44 32.45 1.77
N ARG A 570 -0.52 33.26 2.32
CA ARG A 570 0.78 32.82 2.85
C ARG A 570 0.62 32.20 4.23
#